data_AF-A0A5T7VTM1-F1
#
_entry.id   AF-A0A5T7VTM1-F1
#
_cell.length_a   1.000
_cell.length_b   1.000
_cell.length_c   1.000
_cell.angle_alpha   90.00
_cell.angle_beta   90.00
_cell.angle_gamma   90.00
#
_symmetry.space_group_name_H-M   'P 1'
#
loop_
_entity.id
_entity.type
_entity.pdbx_description
1 polymer ?
#
loop_
_entity_poly.entity_id
_entity_poly.type
_entity_poly.pdbx_seq_one_letter_code
_entity_poly.pdbx_strand_id
1 'polypeptide(L)'
;METYLNTWLMGFAVETSGVEMMVYHLVSAETPELAEAGAMMMGRTWWENGKTVHEGYSWRWPHSDVWFNNIVLLDDVENSILRGLKFPDAWTATGAPDAPVLRDEWGNDWRDITR
;
A
#
# COMPACT_ATOMS: atom_id res chain seq x y z
N MET A 1 -25.91 -6.59 -1.24
CA MET A 1 -24.97 -7.52 -1.87
C MET A 1 -23.68 -7.33 -1.11
N GLU A 2 -23.22 -8.32 -0.35
CA GLU A 2 -21.91 -8.22 0.30
C GLU A 2 -20.86 -8.18 -0.80
N THR A 3 -20.12 -7.07 -0.89
CA THR A 3 -18.97 -6.96 -1.78
C THR A 3 -17.86 -7.83 -1.20
N TYR A 4 -17.50 -8.89 -1.91
CA TYR A 4 -16.37 -9.74 -1.53
C TYR A 4 -15.07 -8.98 -1.82
N LEU A 5 -14.24 -8.79 -0.79
CA LEU A 5 -12.94 -8.14 -0.94
C LEU A 5 -11.86 -9.20 -1.13
N ASN A 6 -11.08 -9.06 -2.19
CA ASN A 6 -9.85 -9.82 -2.39
C ASN A 6 -8.73 -9.16 -1.57
N THR A 7 -7.79 -9.94 -1.04
CA THR A 7 -6.61 -9.39 -0.37
C THR A 7 -5.38 -9.54 -1.25
N TRP A 8 -4.65 -8.45 -1.40
CA TRP A 8 -3.45 -8.36 -2.21
C TRP A 8 -2.25 -8.06 -1.33
N LEU A 9 -1.15 -8.78 -1.53
CA LEU A 9 0.14 -8.43 -0.96
C LEU A 9 0.84 -7.43 -1.88
N MET A 10 0.99 -6.20 -1.39
CA MET A 10 1.68 -5.12 -2.07
C MET A 10 3.10 -5.02 -1.54
N GLY A 11 4.07 -4.93 -2.43
CA GLY A 11 5.47 -4.69 -2.08
C GLY A 11 5.98 -3.38 -2.66
N PHE A 12 6.69 -2.64 -1.84
CA PHE A 12 7.45 -1.46 -2.21
C PHE A 12 8.91 -1.71 -1.91
N ALA A 13 9.79 -1.33 -2.83
CA ALA A 13 11.18 -1.09 -2.46
C ALA A 13 11.28 0.30 -1.81
N VAL A 14 12.19 0.46 -0.86
CA VAL A 14 12.56 1.71 -0.20
C VAL A 14 14.07 1.80 -0.23
N GLU A 15 14.63 2.81 -0.90
CA GLU A 15 16.06 3.11 -0.81
C GLU A 15 16.20 4.36 0.05
N THR A 16 17.04 4.26 1.06
CA THR A 16 17.39 5.40 1.93
C THR A 16 18.83 5.27 2.35
N SER A 17 19.61 6.32 2.13
CA SER A 17 21.03 6.40 2.52
C SER A 17 21.90 5.25 1.96
N GLY A 18 21.63 4.80 0.74
CA GLY A 18 22.33 3.73 0.04
C GLY A 18 21.91 2.31 0.44
N VAL A 19 20.85 2.17 1.23
CA VAL A 19 20.31 0.88 1.67
C VAL A 19 18.92 0.68 1.08
N GLU A 20 18.74 -0.46 0.40
CA GLU A 20 17.45 -0.88 -0.12
C GLU A 20 16.77 -1.86 0.84
N MET A 21 15.48 -1.64 1.11
CA MET A 21 14.64 -2.52 1.92
C MET A 21 13.27 -2.73 1.26
N MET A 22 12.68 -3.90 1.50
CA MET A 22 11.33 -4.21 1.04
C MET A 22 10.32 -3.93 2.16
N VAL A 23 9.24 -3.22 1.82
CA VAL A 23 8.10 -2.97 2.70
C VAL A 23 6.85 -3.59 2.07
N TYR A 24 6.08 -4.30 2.89
CA TYR A 24 4.92 -5.03 2.44
C TYR A 24 3.65 -4.57 3.18
N HIS A 25 2.58 -4.43 2.41
CA HIS A 25 1.25 -4.12 2.92
C HIS A 25 0.24 -5.13 2.41
N LEU A 26 -0.74 -5.47 3.25
CA LEU A 26 -1.93 -6.21 2.82
C LEU A 26 -3.01 -5.19 2.45
N VAL A 27 -3.55 -5.26 1.23
CA VAL A 27 -4.62 -4.37 0.77
C VAL A 27 -5.82 -5.20 0.35
N SER A 28 -6.92 -5.06 1.08
CA SER A 28 -8.21 -5.63 0.72
C SER A 28 -8.98 -4.67 -0.19
N ALA A 29 -9.40 -5.13 -1.37
CA ALA A 29 -10.09 -4.33 -2.37
C ALA A 29 -11.02 -5.18 -3.24
N GLU A 30 -12.01 -4.55 -3.88
CA GLU A 30 -12.92 -5.24 -4.79
C GLU A 30 -12.21 -5.71 -6.08
N THR A 31 -11.35 -4.85 -6.64
CA THR A 31 -10.64 -5.11 -7.90
C THR A 31 -9.14 -4.87 -7.76
N PRO A 32 -8.29 -5.49 -8.61
CA PRO A 32 -6.86 -5.23 -8.62
C PRO A 32 -6.54 -3.75 -8.89
N GLU A 33 -7.31 -3.07 -9.75
CA GLU A 33 -7.11 -1.66 -10.08
C GLU A 33 -7.32 -0.76 -8.86
N LEU A 34 -8.30 -1.08 -8.01
CA LEU A 34 -8.54 -0.34 -6.78
C LEU A 34 -7.44 -0.64 -5.74
N ALA A 35 -6.97 -1.88 -5.68
CA ALA A 35 -5.87 -2.27 -4.80
C ALA A 35 -4.58 -1.52 -5.20
N GLU A 36 -4.26 -1.51 -6.48
CA GLU A 36 -3.12 -0.80 -7.06
C GLU A 36 -3.25 0.71 -6.85
N ALA A 37 -4.42 1.31 -7.11
CA ALA A 37 -4.67 2.72 -6.84
C ALA A 37 -4.42 3.10 -5.38
N GLY A 38 -4.85 2.25 -4.44
CA GLY A 38 -4.53 2.39 -3.01
C GLY A 38 -3.02 2.35 -2.78
N ALA A 39 -2.32 1.37 -3.32
CA ALA A 39 -0.86 1.28 -3.23
C ALA A 39 -0.15 2.53 -3.79
N MET A 40 -0.60 3.02 -4.94
CA MET A 40 -0.09 4.24 -5.56
C MET A 40 -0.32 5.48 -4.68
N MET A 41 -1.43 5.54 -3.95
CA MET A 41 -1.70 6.62 -2.99
C MET A 41 -0.74 6.57 -1.79
N MET A 42 -0.50 5.37 -1.23
CA MET A 42 0.46 5.19 -0.13
C MET A 42 1.87 5.59 -0.56
N GLY A 43 2.32 5.13 -1.72
CA GLY A 43 3.62 5.48 -2.29
C GLY A 43 3.82 7.00 -2.44
N ARG A 44 2.77 7.76 -2.78
CA ARG A 44 2.86 9.24 -2.89
C ARG A 44 3.10 9.96 -1.56
N THR A 45 2.74 9.34 -0.45
CA THR A 45 2.55 10.02 0.84
C THR A 45 3.45 9.51 1.95
N TRP A 46 4.55 8.85 1.59
CA TRP A 46 5.44 8.19 2.57
C TRP A 46 6.19 9.16 3.50
N TRP A 47 6.65 10.32 3.00
CA TRP A 47 7.29 11.35 3.83
C TRP A 47 6.58 12.70 3.70
N GLU A 48 6.32 13.36 4.84
CA GLU A 48 5.61 14.65 4.92
C GLU A 48 6.37 15.82 4.27
N ASN A 49 7.70 15.81 4.37
CA ASN A 49 8.55 16.92 3.94
C ASN A 49 9.32 16.56 2.67
N GLY A 50 8.71 16.74 1.49
CA GLY A 50 9.46 16.52 0.26
C GLY A 50 8.71 16.86 -1.00
N LYS A 51 9.43 17.45 -1.95
CA LYS A 51 9.02 17.53 -3.34
C LYS A 51 9.10 16.12 -3.91
N THR A 52 7.95 15.52 -4.19
CA THR A 52 7.87 14.22 -4.85
C THR A 52 7.97 14.40 -6.36
N VAL A 53 8.96 13.79 -7.00
CA VAL A 53 8.89 13.52 -8.45
C VAL A 53 8.17 12.20 -8.62
N HIS A 54 7.08 12.19 -9.39
CA HIS A 54 6.30 11.00 -9.68
C HIS A 54 6.50 10.61 -11.14
N GLU A 55 7.13 9.46 -11.36
CA GLU A 55 7.38 8.89 -12.69
C GLU A 55 6.89 7.44 -12.71
N GLY A 56 5.71 7.22 -13.30
CA GLY A 56 5.08 5.91 -13.35
C GLY A 56 4.81 5.35 -11.95
N TYR A 57 5.52 4.28 -11.59
CA TYR A 57 5.41 3.54 -10.34
C TYR A 57 6.47 3.92 -9.31
N SER A 58 7.15 5.05 -9.52
CA SER A 58 8.25 5.50 -8.68
C SER A 58 8.04 6.92 -8.17
N TRP A 59 8.60 7.16 -7.00
CA TRP A 59 8.56 8.40 -6.29
C TRP A 59 9.94 8.70 -5.73
N ARG A 60 10.35 9.97 -5.83
CA ARG A 60 11.63 10.45 -5.34
C ARG A 60 11.45 11.59 -4.35
N TRP A 61 12.08 11.46 -3.19
CA TRP A 61 12.16 12.46 -2.12
C TRP A 61 13.62 12.91 -1.94
N PRO A 62 13.88 13.98 -1.16
CA PRO A 62 15.24 14.51 -1.01
C PRO A 62 16.29 13.50 -0.50
N HIS A 63 15.89 12.48 0.28
CA HIS A 63 16.79 11.53 0.93
C HIS A 63 16.43 10.06 0.71
N SER A 64 15.38 9.80 -0.06
CA SER A 64 14.83 8.46 -0.23
C SER A 64 14.13 8.36 -1.59
N ASP A 65 14.13 7.17 -2.15
CA ASP A 65 13.33 6.79 -3.31
C ASP A 65 12.33 5.68 -2.89
N VAL A 66 11.24 5.53 -3.64
CA VAL A 66 10.24 4.45 -3.53
C VAL A 66 9.81 4.02 -4.92
N TRP A 67 9.56 2.73 -5.09
CA TRP A 67 9.13 2.07 -6.31
C TRP A 67 8.12 1.02 -5.87
N PHE A 68 6.96 1.04 -6.49
CA PHE A 68 6.04 -0.07 -6.40
C PHE A 68 6.67 -1.27 -7.12
N ASN A 69 6.84 -2.39 -6.41
CA ASN A 69 7.59 -3.54 -6.88
C ASN A 69 6.65 -4.67 -7.33
N ASN A 70 5.66 -5.03 -6.49
CA ASN A 70 4.81 -6.18 -6.77
C ASN A 70 3.40 -6.04 -6.18
N ILE A 71 2.46 -6.72 -6.84
CA ILE A 71 1.09 -6.96 -6.42
C ILE A 71 0.78 -8.44 -6.62
N VAL A 72 0.38 -9.12 -5.55
CA VAL A 72 0.09 -10.56 -5.58
C VAL A 72 -1.27 -10.80 -4.96
N LEU A 73 -2.17 -11.47 -5.70
CA LEU A 73 -3.44 -11.93 -5.15
C LEU A 73 -3.15 -13.04 -4.16
N LEU A 74 -3.66 -12.91 -2.94
CA LEU A 74 -3.54 -13.95 -1.93
C LEU A 74 -4.78 -14.83 -1.94
N ASP A 75 -4.59 -16.13 -1.76
CA ASP A 75 -5.67 -17.00 -1.34
C ASP A 75 -6.00 -16.83 0.17
N ASP A 76 -7.06 -17.48 0.63
CA ASP A 76 -7.51 -17.37 2.02
C ASP A 76 -6.49 -17.89 3.03
N VAL A 77 -5.70 -18.91 2.66
CA VAL A 77 -4.68 -19.52 3.53
C VAL A 77 -3.48 -18.59 3.64
N GLU A 78 -2.97 -18.08 2.52
CA GLU A 78 -1.87 -17.12 2.46
C GLU A 78 -2.23 -15.84 3.23
N ASN A 79 -3.44 -15.30 3.01
CA ASN A 79 -3.94 -14.14 3.74
C ASN A 79 -4.01 -14.41 5.25
N SER A 80 -4.56 -15.56 5.66
CA SER A 80 -4.65 -15.93 7.08
C SER A 80 -3.26 -16.05 7.72
N ILE A 81 -2.29 -16.64 7.02
CA ILE A 81 -0.91 -16.78 7.52
C ILE A 81 -0.28 -15.39 7.68
N LEU A 82 -0.31 -14.56 6.64
CA LEU A 82 0.35 -13.25 6.64
C LEU A 82 -0.27 -12.29 7.67
N ARG A 83 -1.61 -12.27 7.80
CA ARG A 83 -2.29 -11.52 8.88
C ARG A 83 -1.91 -12.04 10.26
N GLY A 84 -1.75 -13.36 10.41
CA GLY A 84 -1.35 -13.98 11.67
C GLY A 84 0.05 -13.58 12.16
N LEU A 85 0.94 -13.17 11.25
CA LEU A 85 2.29 -12.72 11.61
C LEU A 85 2.33 -11.33 12.24
N LYS A 86 1.28 -10.51 12.07
CA LYS A 86 1.14 -9.17 12.65
C LYS A 86 2.29 -8.19 12.33
N PHE A 87 3.09 -8.48 11.31
CA PHE A 87 4.10 -7.56 10.80
C PHE A 87 3.60 -6.67 9.65
N PRO A 88 2.78 -7.17 8.69
CA PRO A 88 2.34 -6.31 7.60
C PRO A 88 1.14 -5.49 8.04
N ASP A 89 1.19 -4.18 7.80
CA ASP A 89 0.00 -3.35 7.96
C ASP A 89 -1.07 -3.77 6.96
N ALA A 90 -2.31 -3.80 7.43
CA ALA A 90 -3.47 -4.22 6.65
C ALA A 90 -4.42 -3.05 6.42
N TRP A 91 -4.74 -2.82 5.15
CA TRP A 91 -5.57 -1.72 4.70
C TRP A 91 -6.75 -2.24 3.88
N THR A 92 -7.84 -1.48 3.89
CA THR A 92 -8.99 -1.68 3.00
C THR A 92 -9.09 -0.50 2.05
N ALA A 93 -9.00 -0.77 0.74
CA ALA A 93 -9.19 0.21 -0.31
C ALA A 93 -10.64 0.20 -0.80
N THR A 94 -11.28 1.37 -0.78
CA THR A 94 -12.66 1.59 -1.22
C THR A 94 -12.75 2.83 -2.11
N GLY A 95 -13.92 3.12 -2.66
CA GLY A 95 -14.15 4.26 -3.55
C GLY A 95 -13.88 3.90 -5.00
N ALA A 96 -13.35 4.86 -5.76
CA ALA A 96 -13.00 4.69 -7.17
C ALA A 96 -11.47 4.70 -7.35
N PRO A 97 -10.91 4.03 -8.38
CA PRO A 97 -9.46 4.00 -8.59
C PRO A 97 -8.79 5.39 -8.77
N ASP A 98 -9.52 6.40 -9.21
CA ASP A 98 -9.03 7.78 -9.33
C ASP A 98 -9.09 8.57 -8.01
N ALA A 99 -9.88 8.10 -7.05
CA ALA A 99 -10.02 8.66 -5.70
C ALA A 99 -10.14 7.53 -4.66
N PRO A 100 -9.10 6.70 -4.47
CA PRO A 100 -9.16 5.59 -3.53
C PRO A 100 -9.16 6.11 -2.09
N VAL A 101 -9.85 5.40 -1.21
CA VAL A 101 -9.83 5.66 0.24
C VAL A 101 -9.26 4.43 0.94
N LEU A 102 -8.15 4.63 1.65
CA LEU A 102 -7.47 3.59 2.42
C LEU A 102 -7.72 3.75 3.90
N ARG A 103 -8.23 2.68 4.52
CA ARG A 103 -8.49 2.62 5.96
C ARG A 103 -7.93 1.37 6.60
N ASP A 104 -7.48 1.48 7.84
CA ASP A 104 -7.09 0.32 8.65
C ASP A 104 -8.32 -0.51 9.10
N GLU A 105 -8.08 -1.54 9.92
CA GLU A 105 -9.15 -2.37 10.48
C GLU A 105 -10.06 -1.66 11.50
N TRP A 106 -9.64 -0.50 12.02
CA TRP A 106 -10.42 0.35 12.93
C TRP A 106 -11.15 1.49 12.20
N GLY A 107 -10.98 1.58 10.88
CA GLY A 107 -11.60 2.60 10.03
C GLY A 107 -10.85 3.94 10.00
N ASN A 108 -9.64 4.04 10.57
CA ASN A 108 -8.81 5.24 10.50
C ASN A 108 -8.20 5.38 9.11
N ASP A 109 -8.06 6.61 8.63
CA ASP A 109 -7.42 6.90 7.35
C ASP A 109 -5.91 6.66 7.46
N TRP A 110 -5.32 6.02 6.45
CA TRP A 110 -3.87 5.80 6.34
C TRP A 110 -3.06 7.06 6.69
N ARG A 111 -3.48 8.23 6.20
CA ARG A 111 -2.78 9.52 6.36
C ARG A 111 -2.74 10.04 7.80
N ASP A 112 -3.59 9.49 8.68
CA ASP A 112 -3.67 9.88 10.07
C ASP A 112 -2.78 9.01 10.98
N ILE A 113 -2.31 7.86 10.49
CA ILE A 113 -1.59 6.85 11.29
C ILE A 113 -0.10 6.87 10.99
N THR A 114 0.29 7.13 9.75
CA THR A 114 1.69 7.09 9.33
C THR A 114 2.45 8.40 9.57
N ARG A 115 2.17 9.05 10.71
CA ARG A 115 2.84 10.27 11.17
C ARG A 115 3.87 9.99 12.25
#